data_AF-A0A8J2QQ66-F1
#
_entry.id   AF-A0A8J2QQ66-F1
#
_cell.length_a   1.000
_cell.length_b   1.000
_cell.length_c   1.000
_cell.angle_alpha   90.00
_cell.angle_beta   90.00
_cell.angle_gamma   90.00
#
_symmetry.space_group_name_H-M   'P 1'
#
loop_
_entity.id
_entity.type
_entity.pdbx_description
1 polymer ?
#
loop_
_entity_poly.entity_id
_entity_poly.type
_entity_poly.pdbx_seq_one_letter_code
_entity_poly.pdbx_strand_id
1 'polypeptide(L)'
;MLRWYMRRGVVSVCAGRWGRGLRLVMMMLMMMKHATHADVIFKVPEVMARPISGSRAVGVGSTNSSRSEPVAAAAGGWPEPEPQYEEYFVEHDVSTADARAAAQLLNLDDIPETRVGCGPCSRREMEYCESRVLSDHCCCERQFLPEPFPWLPHTCYVGPHRCRPLARDCTKYARLRDCCCLRRLAERWKSILSSSPRGRSCLLLLVSSLLVLLSITYTNIY
;
A
#
# COMPACT_ATOMS: atom_id res chain seq x y z
N MET A 1 -73.74 -26.47 -50.15
CA MET A 1 -73.73 -26.38 -48.66
C MET A 1 -72.55 -27.20 -48.14
N LEU A 2 -71.92 -26.69 -47.07
CA LEU A 2 -70.63 -27.07 -46.47
C LEU A 2 -70.31 -28.57 -46.37
N ARG A 3 -69.02 -28.93 -46.49
CA ARG A 3 -68.31 -29.62 -45.40
C ARG A 3 -66.79 -29.51 -45.46
N TRP A 4 -66.23 -29.33 -44.28
CA TRP A 4 -64.83 -29.15 -43.92
C TRP A 4 -63.99 -30.41 -44.09
N TYR A 5 -62.70 -30.23 -44.39
CA TYR A 5 -61.66 -31.13 -43.86
C TYR A 5 -60.42 -30.34 -43.42
N MET A 6 -60.08 -30.52 -42.14
CA MET A 6 -58.87 -30.05 -41.46
C MET A 6 -57.63 -30.77 -41.99
N ARG A 7 -56.55 -30.03 -42.23
CA ARG A 7 -55.18 -30.51 -42.00
C ARG A 7 -54.38 -29.42 -41.29
N ARG A 8 -54.14 -29.60 -39.98
CA ARG A 8 -53.15 -28.85 -39.21
C ARG A 8 -51.78 -29.41 -39.52
N GLY A 9 -50.92 -28.62 -40.16
CA GLY A 9 -49.50 -28.87 -40.27
C GLY A 9 -48.80 -28.56 -38.95
N VAL A 10 -47.97 -29.47 -38.49
CA VAL A 10 -47.08 -29.30 -37.35
C VAL A 10 -45.88 -28.47 -37.81
N VAL A 11 -45.70 -27.28 -37.23
CA VAL A 11 -44.46 -26.50 -37.38
C VAL A 11 -43.44 -27.10 -36.42
N SER A 12 -42.46 -27.83 -36.96
CA SER A 12 -41.31 -28.30 -36.20
C SER A 12 -40.35 -27.14 -35.97
N VAL A 13 -40.33 -26.64 -34.74
CA VAL A 13 -39.34 -25.66 -34.28
C VAL A 13 -38.02 -26.40 -34.08
N CYS A 14 -37.08 -26.25 -35.02
CA CYS A 14 -35.68 -26.62 -34.77
C CYS A 14 -35.11 -25.63 -33.74
N ALA A 15 -35.19 -26.02 -32.46
CA ALA A 15 -34.54 -25.33 -31.36
C ALA A 15 -33.02 -25.37 -31.56
N GLY A 16 -32.47 -24.27 -32.07
CA GLY A 16 -31.05 -24.06 -32.29
C GLY A 16 -30.26 -24.26 -31.01
N ARG A 17 -29.30 -25.19 -31.08
CA ARG A 17 -28.34 -25.56 -30.03
C ARG A 17 -27.25 -24.50 -29.83
N TRP A 18 -27.59 -23.21 -29.95
CA TRP A 18 -26.67 -22.06 -29.96
C TRP A 18 -26.68 -21.26 -28.64
N GLY A 19 -27.39 -21.72 -27.61
CA GLY A 19 -27.58 -20.95 -26.37
C GLY A 19 -26.56 -21.18 -25.25
N ARG A 20 -25.72 -22.24 -25.32
CA ARG A 20 -24.87 -22.63 -24.18
C ARG A 20 -23.47 -22.03 -24.21
N GLY A 21 -22.81 -21.99 -25.37
CA GLY A 21 -21.46 -21.42 -25.49
C GLY A 21 -21.43 -19.90 -25.24
N LEU A 22 -22.38 -19.17 -25.82
CA LEU A 22 -22.44 -17.71 -25.69
C LEU A 22 -22.77 -17.25 -24.26
N ARG A 23 -23.61 -18.02 -23.53
CA ARG A 23 -23.92 -17.73 -22.11
C ARG A 23 -22.71 -17.93 -21.19
N LEU A 24 -21.88 -18.95 -21.46
CA LEU A 24 -20.65 -19.20 -20.70
C LEU A 24 -19.60 -18.11 -20.94
N VAL A 25 -19.41 -17.68 -22.20
CA VAL A 25 -18.48 -16.59 -22.54
C VAL A 25 -18.93 -15.26 -21.94
N MET A 26 -20.23 -14.97 -22.00
CA MET A 26 -20.78 -13.74 -21.43
C MET A 26 -20.73 -13.75 -19.88
N MET A 27 -20.93 -14.90 -19.22
CA MET A 27 -20.71 -15.03 -17.77
C MET A 27 -19.23 -14.86 -17.39
N MET A 28 -18.28 -15.45 -18.15
CA MET A 28 -16.84 -15.25 -17.92
C MET A 28 -16.45 -13.77 -18.06
N LEU A 29 -16.93 -13.08 -19.11
CA LEU A 29 -16.69 -11.63 -19.30
C LEU A 29 -17.26 -10.78 -18.17
N MET A 30 -18.44 -11.12 -17.64
CA MET A 30 -19.07 -10.42 -16.51
C MET A 30 -18.32 -10.67 -15.18
N MET A 31 -17.79 -11.87 -14.98
CA MET A 31 -16.98 -12.22 -13.80
C MET A 31 -15.57 -11.59 -13.85
N MET A 32 -15.01 -11.35 -15.04
CA MET A 32 -13.72 -10.65 -15.18
C MET A 32 -13.80 -9.14 -14.95
N LYS A 33 -14.98 -8.52 -15.12
CA LYS A 33 -15.16 -7.07 -14.85
C LYS A 33 -15.11 -6.69 -13.37
N HIS A 34 -15.24 -7.65 -12.45
CA HIS A 34 -15.30 -7.39 -11.01
C HIS A 34 -13.97 -7.61 -10.27
N ALA A 35 -12.90 -8.01 -10.95
CA ALA A 35 -11.64 -8.39 -10.30
C ALA A 35 -10.52 -7.32 -10.41
N THR A 36 -10.84 -6.06 -10.67
CA THR A 36 -9.83 -5.01 -10.90
C THR A 36 -9.71 -4.02 -9.76
N HIS A 37 -9.66 -4.44 -8.50
CA HIS A 37 -9.13 -3.59 -7.41
C HIS A 37 -8.61 -4.49 -6.28
N ALA A 38 -7.42 -5.04 -6.48
CA ALA A 38 -6.61 -5.50 -5.36
C ALA A 38 -5.90 -4.26 -4.80
N ASP A 39 -6.58 -3.55 -3.91
CA ASP A 39 -5.97 -2.47 -3.15
C ASP A 39 -4.89 -3.09 -2.27
N VAL A 40 -3.63 -2.79 -2.57
CA VAL A 40 -2.52 -3.03 -1.64
C VAL A 40 -2.75 -2.07 -0.48
N ILE A 41 -3.38 -2.58 0.58
CA ILE A 41 -3.59 -1.86 1.83
C ILE A 41 -2.20 -1.57 2.42
N PHE A 42 -1.73 -0.35 2.20
CA PHE A 42 -0.65 0.21 3.00
C PHE A 42 -1.22 0.41 4.40
N LYS A 43 -0.84 -0.47 5.34
CA LYS A 43 -1.11 -0.23 6.76
C LYS A 43 -0.27 0.96 7.18
N VAL A 44 -0.88 2.14 7.19
CA VAL A 44 -0.36 3.30 7.92
C VAL A 44 -0.33 2.89 9.39
N PRO A 45 0.80 2.94 10.08
CA PRO A 45 0.82 2.75 11.52
C PRO A 45 -0.07 3.81 12.14
N GLU A 46 -1.13 3.37 12.82
CA GLU A 46 -1.98 4.26 13.61
C GLU A 46 -1.08 4.96 14.65
N VAL A 47 -0.95 6.28 14.54
CA VAL A 47 -0.12 7.08 15.44
C VAL A 47 -0.84 7.14 16.79
N MET A 48 -0.54 6.17 17.64
CA MET A 48 -0.88 6.24 19.05
C MET A 48 -0.09 7.39 19.66
N ALA A 49 -0.76 8.48 20.00
CA ALA A 49 -0.26 9.43 20.98
C ALA A 49 -0.07 8.64 22.29
N ARG A 50 1.15 8.18 22.53
CA ARG A 50 1.51 7.56 23.80
C ARG A 50 1.75 8.69 24.79
N PRO A 51 0.93 8.84 25.85
CA PRO A 51 1.35 9.66 26.97
C PRO A 51 2.63 9.06 27.55
N ILE A 52 3.61 9.91 27.83
CA ILE A 52 4.82 9.53 28.58
C ILE A 52 4.41 9.41 30.04
N SER A 53 3.69 8.34 30.38
CA SER A 53 3.58 7.89 31.76
C SER A 53 3.27 6.40 31.78
N GLY A 54 3.95 5.68 32.68
CA GLY A 54 4.01 4.22 32.73
C GLY A 54 2.65 3.54 32.64
N SER A 55 2.65 2.39 31.97
CA SER A 55 1.51 1.50 31.77
C SER A 55 0.62 1.33 33.00
N ARG A 56 -0.59 1.90 32.95
CA ARG A 56 -1.73 1.41 33.72
C ARG A 56 -2.95 1.31 32.81
N ALA A 57 -3.48 0.09 32.68
CA ALA A 57 -4.73 -0.16 31.98
C ALA A 57 -5.88 0.41 32.82
N VAL A 58 -6.64 1.35 32.25
CA VAL A 58 -7.85 1.88 32.90
C VAL A 58 -9.04 1.14 32.30
N GLY A 59 -9.63 0.24 33.09
CA GLY A 59 -10.86 -0.45 32.74
C GLY A 59 -12.04 0.52 32.79
N VAL A 60 -12.92 0.47 31.79
CA VAL A 60 -14.16 1.24 31.75
C VAL A 60 -15.18 0.57 32.66
N GLY A 61 -15.39 1.14 33.85
CA GLY A 61 -16.45 0.76 34.79
C GLY A 61 -17.44 1.91 34.95
N SER A 62 -18.67 1.69 34.49
CA SER A 62 -19.83 2.54 34.74
C SER A 62 -20.39 2.27 36.14
N THR A 63 -20.61 3.31 36.96
CA THR A 63 -21.84 3.52 37.76
C THR A 63 -21.87 4.84 38.55
N ASN A 64 -23.02 5.52 38.39
CA ASN A 64 -23.76 6.47 39.23
C ASN A 64 -23.15 7.20 40.44
N SER A 65 -23.29 8.52 40.37
CA SER A 65 -23.29 9.48 41.48
C SER A 65 -24.31 9.15 42.58
N SER A 66 -23.86 9.13 43.84
CA SER A 66 -24.53 9.83 44.94
C SER A 66 -23.63 9.99 46.18
N ARG A 67 -23.31 11.26 46.49
CA ARG A 67 -23.33 11.91 47.81
C ARG A 67 -22.62 11.23 49.00
N SER A 68 -21.52 11.83 49.47
CA SER A 68 -21.33 12.43 50.82
C SER A 68 -19.83 12.60 51.18
N GLU A 69 -19.44 13.81 51.57
CA GLU A 69 -18.24 14.10 52.39
C GLU A 69 -18.71 14.29 53.85
N PRO A 70 -17.86 14.17 54.93
CA PRO A 70 -16.46 14.62 54.92
C PRO A 70 -15.44 13.90 55.87
N VAL A 71 -14.16 14.26 55.65
CA VAL A 71 -12.93 14.21 56.51
C VAL A 71 -12.45 12.86 57.10
N ALA A 72 -11.29 12.36 56.62
CA ALA A 72 -10.04 12.24 57.38
C ALA A 72 -9.00 11.30 56.72
N ALA A 73 -7.75 11.81 56.67
CA ALA A 73 -6.49 11.06 56.72
C ALA A 73 -6.16 10.02 55.62
N ALA A 74 -5.45 10.48 54.58
CA ALA A 74 -4.32 9.77 53.99
C ALA A 74 -3.48 10.75 53.15
N ALA A 75 -2.67 11.59 53.80
CA ALA A 75 -1.68 12.42 53.13
C ALA A 75 -0.50 11.52 52.66
N GLY A 76 -0.70 10.85 51.53
CA GLY A 76 0.30 10.03 50.85
C GLY A 76 0.10 10.02 49.33
N GLY A 77 -0.61 11.01 48.79
CA GLY A 77 -0.76 11.19 47.36
C GLY A 77 0.48 11.89 46.79
N TRP A 78 1.34 11.14 46.11
CA TRP A 78 2.29 11.75 45.17
C TRP A 78 1.47 12.61 44.19
N PRO A 79 1.86 13.87 43.91
CA PRO A 79 1.17 14.68 42.93
C PRO A 79 1.13 13.90 41.62
N GLU A 80 -0.08 13.59 41.16
CA GLU A 80 -0.30 12.93 39.89
C GLU A 80 0.31 13.82 38.80
N PRO A 81 1.26 13.31 37.98
CA PRO A 81 1.92 14.15 37.00
C PRO A 81 0.87 14.62 35.99
N GLU A 82 0.68 15.94 35.87
CA GLU A 82 -0.18 16.50 34.84
C GLU A 82 0.25 15.98 33.46
N PRO A 83 -0.71 15.58 32.60
CA PRO A 83 -0.39 15.11 31.27
C PRO A 83 0.28 16.24 30.48
N GLN A 84 1.58 16.09 30.19
CA GLN A 84 2.27 16.98 29.27
C GLN A 84 1.86 16.62 27.84
N TYR A 85 1.14 17.53 27.19
CA TYR A 85 0.82 17.43 25.77
C TYR A 85 1.94 18.09 24.97
N GLU A 86 2.58 17.31 24.09
CA GLU A 86 3.51 17.85 23.10
C GLU A 86 2.80 18.00 21.76
N GLU A 87 2.77 19.21 21.24
CA GLU A 87 2.23 19.49 19.91
C GLU A 87 3.28 19.18 18.83
N TYR A 88 2.83 18.44 17.81
CA TYR A 88 3.64 18.11 16.64
C TYR A 88 2.97 18.66 15.38
N PHE A 89 3.78 19.24 14.50
CA PHE A 89 3.34 19.80 13.23
C PHE A 89 3.84 18.91 12.09
N VAL A 90 3.03 18.70 11.06
CA VAL A 90 3.48 18.05 9.82
C VAL A 90 4.36 19.06 9.09
N GLU A 91 5.60 18.66 8.79
CA GLU A 91 6.53 19.49 8.03
C GLU A 91 6.38 19.25 6.53
N HIS A 92 6.39 17.98 6.11
CA HIS A 92 5.96 17.57 4.78
C HIS A 92 5.43 16.13 4.79
N ASP A 93 4.73 15.76 3.72
CA ASP A 93 4.28 14.40 3.46
C ASP A 93 4.44 14.04 1.98
N VAL A 94 4.82 12.79 1.75
CA VAL A 94 4.75 12.14 0.44
C VAL A 94 3.65 11.11 0.53
N SER A 95 2.49 11.43 -0.07
CA SER A 95 1.35 10.52 -0.06
C SER A 95 1.68 9.24 -0.83
N THR A 96 0.93 8.16 -0.56
CA THR A 96 1.10 6.91 -1.32
C THR A 96 0.79 7.09 -2.82
N ALA A 97 -0.10 8.03 -3.17
CA ALA A 97 -0.41 8.34 -4.56
C ALA A 97 0.77 9.07 -5.24
N ASP A 98 1.32 10.08 -4.57
CA ASP A 98 2.45 10.87 -5.09
C ASP A 98 3.70 10.01 -5.20
N ALA A 99 3.98 9.18 -4.18
CA ALA A 99 5.06 8.20 -4.23
C ALA A 99 4.96 7.29 -5.45
N ARG A 100 3.75 6.79 -5.77
CA ARG A 100 3.55 5.95 -6.96
C ARG A 100 3.76 6.74 -8.25
N ALA A 101 3.26 7.97 -8.33
CA ALA A 101 3.44 8.81 -9.51
C ALA A 101 4.92 9.13 -9.75
N ALA A 102 5.65 9.54 -8.71
CA ALA A 102 7.09 9.77 -8.76
C ALA A 102 7.86 8.50 -9.15
N ALA A 103 7.46 7.35 -8.60
CA ALA A 103 8.12 6.08 -8.88
C ALA A 103 7.86 5.55 -10.31
N GLN A 104 6.78 5.96 -10.98
CA GLN A 104 6.58 5.69 -12.41
C GLN A 104 7.59 6.44 -13.27
N LEU A 105 7.91 7.68 -12.89
CA LEU A 105 8.88 8.55 -13.55
C LEU A 105 10.33 8.23 -13.17
N LEU A 106 10.54 7.44 -12.11
CA LEU A 106 11.87 7.05 -11.63
C LEU A 106 12.69 6.38 -12.72
N ASN A 107 13.76 7.03 -13.15
CA ASN A 107 14.79 6.45 -14.01
C ASN A 107 16.02 6.12 -13.15
N LEU A 108 16.49 4.87 -13.23
CA LEU A 108 17.67 4.45 -12.48
C LEU A 108 18.94 5.12 -13.03
N ASP A 109 19.00 5.45 -14.31
CA ASP A 109 20.20 6.05 -14.92
C ASP A 109 20.50 7.46 -14.38
N ASP A 110 19.48 8.14 -13.85
CA ASP A 110 19.62 9.46 -13.23
C ASP A 110 20.17 9.39 -11.79
N ILE A 111 20.22 8.18 -11.20
CA ILE A 111 20.67 7.96 -9.83
C ILE A 111 22.04 7.26 -9.87
N PRO A 112 23.13 7.95 -9.48
CA PRO A 112 24.46 7.36 -9.50
C PRO A 112 24.49 6.12 -8.60
N GLU A 113 25.20 5.08 -9.06
CA GLU A 113 25.31 3.82 -8.30
C GLU A 113 25.97 4.06 -6.93
N THR A 114 26.97 4.93 -6.90
CA THR A 114 27.53 5.49 -5.68
C THR A 114 28.19 6.83 -5.97
N ARG A 115 28.31 7.70 -4.95
CA ARG A 115 29.00 8.99 -5.09
C ARG A 115 30.52 8.77 -5.09
N VAL A 116 31.26 9.61 -5.82
CA VAL A 116 32.73 9.54 -5.84
C VAL A 116 33.29 9.66 -4.42
N GLY A 117 34.18 8.73 -4.04
CA GLY A 117 34.75 8.66 -2.69
C GLY A 117 33.96 7.79 -1.71
N CYS A 118 32.82 7.23 -2.11
CA CYS A 118 32.13 6.21 -1.33
C CYS A 118 32.85 4.85 -1.44
N GLY A 119 33.03 4.19 -0.30
CA GLY A 119 33.44 2.78 -0.24
C GLY A 119 32.24 1.83 -0.37
N PRO A 120 32.48 0.51 -0.37
CA PRO A 120 31.40 -0.47 -0.39
C PRO A 120 30.51 -0.37 0.86
N CYS A 121 29.21 -0.50 0.67
CA CYS A 121 28.24 -0.51 1.76
C CYS A 121 28.18 -1.89 2.42
N SER A 122 28.33 -1.92 3.74
CA SER A 122 28.21 -3.12 4.54
C SER A 122 26.75 -3.60 4.63
N ARG A 123 26.55 -4.87 4.98
CA ARG A 123 25.20 -5.45 5.15
C ARG A 123 24.33 -4.65 6.13
N ARG A 124 24.93 -4.17 7.23
CA ARG A 124 24.22 -3.37 8.25
C ARG A 124 23.78 -2.01 7.71
N GLU A 125 24.55 -1.41 6.83
CA GLU A 125 24.20 -0.14 6.18
C GLU A 125 23.06 -0.35 5.19
N MET A 126 23.06 -1.47 4.45
CA MET A 126 21.95 -1.84 3.58
C MET A 126 20.66 -2.13 4.36
N GLU A 127 20.75 -2.84 5.48
CA GLU A 127 19.62 -3.07 6.40
C GLU A 127 19.07 -1.75 6.97
N TYR A 128 19.96 -0.80 7.29
CA TYR A 128 19.59 0.54 7.72
C TYR A 128 18.80 1.30 6.64
N CYS A 129 19.24 1.22 5.38
CA CYS A 129 18.55 1.88 4.26
C CYS A 129 17.09 1.43 4.13
N GLU A 130 16.81 0.14 4.33
CA GLU A 130 15.47 -0.41 4.13
C GLU A 130 14.50 -0.14 5.29
N SER A 131 15.00 0.16 6.49
CA SER A 131 14.19 0.17 7.71
C SER A 131 14.22 1.45 8.52
N ARG A 132 15.28 2.26 8.41
CA ARG A 132 15.55 3.39 9.32
C ARG A 132 15.83 4.71 8.63
N VAL A 133 16.18 4.69 7.35
CA VAL A 133 16.59 5.90 6.62
C VAL A 133 15.52 7.00 6.65
N LEU A 134 14.23 6.66 6.59
CA LEU A 134 13.14 7.64 6.61
C LEU A 134 12.99 8.31 7.98
N SER A 135 13.31 7.61 9.07
CA SER A 135 13.30 8.22 10.41
C SER A 135 14.38 9.29 10.53
N ASP A 136 15.56 9.03 9.98
CA ASP A 136 16.67 9.99 10.00
C ASP A 136 16.50 11.09 8.96
N HIS A 137 15.90 10.79 7.81
CA HIS A 137 15.45 11.79 6.84
C HIS A 137 14.54 12.83 7.51
N CYS A 138 13.46 12.39 8.16
CA CYS A 138 12.56 13.30 8.86
C CYS A 138 13.20 14.06 10.03
N CYS A 139 14.36 13.64 10.50
CA CYS A 139 15.10 14.29 11.58
C CYS A 139 16.14 15.28 11.04
N CYS A 140 16.90 14.88 10.02
CA CYS A 140 18.08 15.57 9.54
C CYS A 140 17.85 16.43 8.29
N GLU A 141 16.80 16.15 7.52
CA GLU A 141 16.50 16.82 6.23
C GLU A 141 15.22 17.63 6.29
N ARG A 142 15.15 18.49 7.29
CA ARG A 142 14.04 19.43 7.41
C ARG A 142 14.14 20.45 6.26
N GLN A 143 13.03 20.70 5.57
CA GLN A 143 12.90 21.73 4.53
C GLN A 143 13.73 21.48 3.25
N PHE A 144 14.15 20.24 2.98
CA PHE A 144 14.91 19.94 1.76
C PHE A 144 13.97 19.82 0.55
N LEU A 145 13.99 20.85 -0.30
CA LEU A 145 13.52 20.76 -1.68
C LEU A 145 14.74 20.76 -2.60
N PRO A 146 14.91 19.74 -3.48
CA PRO A 146 13.98 18.64 -3.76
C PRO A 146 13.98 17.53 -2.69
N GLU A 147 12.81 16.91 -2.51
CA GLU A 147 12.61 15.73 -1.66
C GLU A 147 13.53 14.57 -2.13
N PRO A 148 14.42 14.03 -1.28
CA PRO A 148 15.37 12.97 -1.67
C PRO A 148 14.75 11.59 -1.93
N PHE A 149 13.61 11.29 -1.29
CA PHE A 149 12.89 10.02 -1.43
C PHE A 149 11.44 10.21 -1.93
N PRO A 150 11.23 10.83 -3.10
CA PRO A 150 9.88 11.18 -3.57
C PRO A 150 9.07 9.95 -3.98
N TRP A 151 9.70 8.78 -4.13
CA TRP A 151 9.05 7.50 -4.42
C TRP A 151 8.77 6.64 -3.17
N LEU A 152 9.10 7.11 -1.96
CA LEU A 152 8.78 6.42 -0.70
C LEU A 152 7.66 7.17 0.01
N PRO A 153 6.51 6.53 0.30
CA PRO A 153 5.48 7.19 1.11
C PRO A 153 5.97 7.44 2.53
N HIS A 154 5.88 8.68 3.02
CA HIS A 154 6.24 9.05 4.39
C HIS A 154 5.61 10.37 4.82
N THR A 155 5.62 10.62 6.13
CA THR A 155 5.18 11.89 6.72
C THR A 155 6.19 12.30 7.77
N CYS A 156 6.78 13.48 7.59
CA CYS A 156 7.72 14.04 8.53
C CYS A 156 7.00 15.03 9.46
N TYR A 157 7.18 14.81 10.76
CA TYR A 157 6.64 15.69 11.79
C TYR A 157 7.78 16.40 12.50
N VAL A 158 7.51 17.61 12.96
CA VAL A 158 8.41 18.48 13.72
C VAL A 158 7.82 18.73 15.10
N GLY A 159 8.68 18.69 16.11
CA GLY A 159 8.35 19.01 17.50
C GLY A 159 9.63 19.12 18.35
N PRO A 160 9.54 19.65 19.57
CA PRO A 160 10.69 19.98 20.42
C PRO A 160 11.56 18.75 20.79
N HIS A 161 10.98 17.55 20.86
CA HIS A 161 11.68 16.33 21.29
C HIS A 161 11.69 15.18 20.27
N ARG A 162 11.33 15.44 19.01
CA ARG A 162 11.14 14.36 18.02
C ARG A 162 12.44 13.81 17.42
N CYS A 163 13.46 14.66 17.30
CA CYS A 163 14.57 14.35 16.40
C CYS A 163 15.80 13.86 17.18
N ARG A 164 16.02 12.54 17.12
CA ARG A 164 17.28 11.89 17.49
C ARG A 164 17.71 10.93 16.37
N PRO A 165 18.80 11.23 15.63
CA PRO A 165 19.24 10.38 14.52
C PRO A 165 19.65 8.97 14.98
N LEU A 166 19.12 7.94 14.31
CA LEU A 166 19.44 6.53 14.50
C LEU A 166 20.81 6.17 13.91
N ALA A 167 21.25 6.89 12.88
CA ALA A 167 22.59 6.80 12.30
C ALA A 167 23.69 7.36 13.21
N ARG A 168 23.37 7.78 14.44
CA ARG A 168 24.19 8.51 15.43
C ARG A 168 24.13 10.02 15.28
N ASP A 169 24.31 10.53 14.07
CA ASP A 169 24.28 11.96 13.76
C ASP A 169 23.87 12.20 12.30
N CYS A 170 23.50 13.44 11.99
CA CYS A 170 23.04 13.81 10.65
C CYS A 170 24.12 13.77 9.58
N THR A 171 25.40 13.85 9.97
CA THR A 171 26.52 13.75 9.02
C THR A 171 26.67 12.31 8.53
N LYS A 172 26.60 11.35 9.45
CA LYS A 172 26.63 9.93 9.12
C LYS A 172 25.39 9.51 8.33
N TYR A 173 24.22 10.04 8.67
CA TYR A 173 23.01 9.85 7.87
C TYR A 173 23.20 10.35 6.42
N ALA A 174 23.66 11.60 6.22
CA ALA A 174 23.87 12.15 4.88
C ALA A 174 24.83 11.28 4.04
N ARG A 175 25.90 10.77 4.67
CA ARG A 175 26.81 9.82 4.02
C ARG A 175 26.10 8.51 3.65
N LEU A 176 25.32 7.92 4.55
CA LEU A 176 24.60 6.67 4.27
C LEU A 176 23.55 6.85 3.17
N ARG A 177 22.81 7.97 3.19
CA ARG A 177 21.86 8.35 2.16
C ARG A 177 22.53 8.37 0.78
N ASP A 178 23.58 9.18 0.65
CA ASP A 178 24.27 9.43 -0.63
C ASP A 178 25.04 8.22 -1.14
N CYS A 179 25.76 7.51 -0.25
CA CYS A 179 26.64 6.41 -0.65
C CYS A 179 25.93 5.07 -0.82
N CYS A 180 24.87 4.82 -0.05
CA CYS A 180 24.28 3.49 0.09
C CYS A 180 22.78 3.43 -0.22
N CYS A 181 22.00 4.39 0.30
CA CYS A 181 20.55 4.20 0.37
C CYS A 181 19.81 4.64 -0.90
N LEU A 182 20.18 5.76 -1.52
CA LEU A 182 19.43 6.30 -2.67
C LEU A 182 19.28 5.28 -3.79
N ARG A 183 20.40 4.75 -4.29
CA ARG A 183 20.41 3.75 -5.36
C ARG A 183 19.67 2.49 -4.96
N ARG A 184 20.00 1.92 -3.79
CA ARG A 184 19.39 0.68 -3.28
C ARG A 184 17.87 0.78 -3.19
N LEU A 185 17.37 1.89 -2.67
CA LEU A 185 15.93 2.08 -2.50
C LEU A 185 15.25 2.33 -3.84
N ALA A 186 15.85 3.11 -4.73
CA ALA A 186 15.35 3.31 -6.08
C ALA A 186 15.21 1.98 -6.83
N GLU A 187 16.23 1.13 -6.81
CA GLU A 187 16.19 -0.21 -7.43
C GLU A 187 15.07 -1.08 -6.86
N ARG A 188 14.96 -1.13 -5.53
CA ARG A 188 13.92 -1.89 -4.84
C ARG A 188 12.53 -1.41 -5.27
N TRP A 189 12.28 -0.11 -5.26
CA TRP A 189 10.99 0.44 -5.63
C TRP A 189 10.66 0.28 -7.11
N LYS A 190 11.64 0.46 -8.00
CA LYS A 190 11.46 0.18 -9.43
C LYS A 190 11.09 -1.29 -9.65
N SER A 191 11.76 -2.22 -8.94
CA SER A 191 11.46 -3.65 -9.02
C SER A 191 10.05 -4.00 -8.55
N ILE A 192 9.54 -3.36 -7.50
CA ILE A 192 8.19 -3.56 -6.98
C ILE A 192 7.15 -3.14 -8.03
N LEU A 193 7.38 -2.04 -8.74
CA LEU A 193 6.46 -1.53 -9.76
C LEU A 193 6.54 -2.29 -11.09
N SER A 194 7.73 -2.73 -11.49
CA SER A 194 7.91 -3.55 -12.68
C SER A 194 7.43 -4.99 -12.48
N SER A 195 7.35 -5.46 -11.24
CA SER A 195 6.83 -6.78 -10.88
C SER A 195 5.30 -6.83 -10.97
N SER A 196 4.77 -6.62 -12.17
CA SER A 196 3.38 -6.89 -12.48
C SER A 196 3.23 -8.35 -12.95
N PRO A 197 2.54 -9.24 -12.21
CA PRO A 197 2.20 -10.57 -12.71
C PRO A 197 1.21 -10.54 -13.88
N ARG A 198 0.66 -9.36 -14.21
CA ARG A 198 -0.46 -9.23 -15.17
C ARG A 198 -0.02 -9.31 -16.63
N GLY A 199 1.23 -8.95 -16.96
CA GLY A 199 1.70 -8.96 -18.36
C GLY A 199 1.89 -10.37 -18.94
N ARG A 200 2.41 -11.31 -18.15
CA ARG A 200 2.64 -12.70 -18.60
C ARG A 200 1.39 -13.55 -18.58
N SER A 201 0.55 -13.39 -17.56
CA SER A 201 -0.68 -14.20 -17.39
C SER A 201 -1.75 -13.82 -18.41
N CYS A 202 -1.91 -12.53 -18.74
CA CYS A 202 -2.94 -12.10 -19.69
C CYS A 202 -2.60 -12.49 -21.13
N LEU A 203 -1.33 -12.42 -21.54
CA LEU A 203 -0.90 -12.87 -22.88
C LEU A 203 -1.07 -14.38 -23.05
N LEU A 204 -0.70 -15.16 -22.03
CA LEU A 204 -0.91 -16.62 -22.02
C LEU A 204 -2.39 -16.98 -22.08
N LEU A 205 -3.25 -16.27 -21.34
CA LEU A 205 -4.70 -16.48 -21.38
C LEU A 205 -5.31 -16.10 -22.74
N LEU A 206 -4.82 -15.03 -23.37
CA LEU A 206 -5.26 -14.62 -24.72
C LEU A 206 -4.84 -15.65 -25.77
N VAL A 207 -3.61 -16.14 -25.71
CA VAL A 207 -3.09 -17.17 -26.63
C VAL A 207 -3.83 -18.50 -26.43
N SER A 208 -4.07 -18.92 -25.18
CA SER A 208 -4.85 -20.13 -24.90
C SER A 208 -6.30 -20.01 -25.36
N SER A 209 -6.91 -18.83 -25.21
CA SER A 209 -8.28 -18.58 -25.67
C SER A 209 -8.38 -18.64 -27.20
N LEU A 210 -7.41 -18.06 -27.91
CA LEU A 210 -7.31 -18.14 -29.38
C LEU A 210 -7.14 -19.57 -29.88
N LEU A 211 -6.29 -20.37 -29.22
CA LEU A 211 -6.09 -21.78 -29.56
C LEU A 211 -7.35 -22.63 -29.35
N VAL A 212 -8.13 -22.37 -28.30
CA VAL A 212 -9.41 -23.03 -28.04
C VAL A 212 -10.47 -22.62 -29.07
N LEU A 213 -10.51 -21.36 -29.47
CA LEU A 213 -11.43 -20.91 -30.52
C LEU A 213 -11.11 -21.54 -31.88
N LEU A 214 -9.81 -21.60 -32.23
CA LEU A 214 -9.35 -22.25 -33.46
C LEU A 214 -9.72 -23.75 -33.49
N SER A 215 -9.50 -24.48 -32.39
CA SER A 215 -9.84 -25.91 -32.34
C SER A 215 -11.35 -26.16 -32.44
N ILE A 216 -12.18 -25.34 -31.79
CA ILE A 216 -13.65 -25.44 -31.90
C ILE A 216 -14.11 -25.17 -33.33
N THR A 217 -13.56 -24.15 -34.00
CA THR A 217 -13.91 -23.87 -35.41
C THR A 217 -13.47 -24.98 -36.35
N TYR A 218 -12.29 -25.56 -36.13
CA TYR A 218 -11.77 -26.67 -36.94
C TYR A 218 -12.66 -27.93 -36.84
N THR A 219 -13.12 -28.27 -35.62
CA THR A 219 -14.03 -29.41 -35.40
C THR A 219 -15.47 -29.20 -35.84
N ASN A 220 -15.87 -27.97 -36.18
CA ASN A 220 -17.21 -27.70 -36.72
C ASN A 220 -17.24 -27.66 -38.26
N ILE A 221 -16.06 -27.61 -38.91
CA ILE A 221 -15.93 -27.54 -40.37
C ILE A 221 -15.75 -28.94 -40.98
N TYR A 222 -15.19 -29.90 -40.23
CA TYR A 222 -15.07 -31.31 -40.60
C TYR A 222 -16.11 -32.16 -39.87
#